data_AF-A0A7V8NLL1-F1
#
_entry.id   AF-A0A7V8NLL1-F1
#
_cell.length_a   1.000
_cell.length_b   1.000
_cell.length_c   1.000
_cell.angle_alpha   90.00
_cell.angle_beta   90.00
_cell.angle_gamma   90.00
#
_symmetry.space_group_name_H-M   'P 1'
#
loop_
_entity.id
_entity.type
_entity.pdbx_description
1 polymer ?
#
loop_
_entity_poly.entity_id
_entity_poly.type
_entity_poly.pdbx_seq_one_letter_code
_entity_poly.pdbx_strand_id
1 'polypeptide(L)'
;MKRQILVTLAALSGLIALGAPPARAQFEIDPDHFETPNMEPFGKVKTDPSSNVGTIRYDGKFRLAHTVQCNGKSLRPGRYSVSLRYNGKVARATLNRDGQTIGIGGVVHRHAHRQGNDALLVELQGTTRRLSAIQVAKLDFVLDPEPQIKNSTHGEPGRLERLPLTETVREPQAPPKS
;
A
#
# COMPACT_ATOMS: atom_id res chain seq x y z
N MET A 1 -5.58 -60.88 -22.76
CA MET A 1 -6.77 -60.04 -23.05
C MET A 1 -6.26 -58.60 -23.15
N LYS A 2 -5.86 -57.99 -24.28
CA LYS A 2 -6.41 -57.80 -25.64
C LYS A 2 -7.75 -57.04 -25.67
N ARG A 3 -7.69 -55.85 -26.33
CA ARG A 3 -8.74 -54.92 -26.81
C ARG A 3 -8.96 -53.72 -25.86
N GLN A 4 -8.98 -52.45 -26.29
CA GLN A 4 -9.22 -51.90 -27.62
C GLN A 4 -8.73 -50.44 -27.71
N ILE A 5 -8.10 -50.12 -28.84
CA ILE A 5 -7.75 -48.79 -29.34
C ILE A 5 -8.99 -48.21 -30.03
N LEU A 6 -9.32 -46.94 -29.77
CA LEU A 6 -10.17 -46.07 -30.60
C LEU A 6 -9.87 -44.62 -30.15
N VAL A 7 -8.94 -43.88 -30.75
CA VAL A 7 -9.05 -43.13 -32.03
C VAL A 7 -10.38 -42.40 -32.18
N THR A 8 -10.38 -41.10 -31.87
CA THR A 8 -11.30 -40.14 -32.49
C THR A 8 -10.56 -38.84 -32.80
N LEU A 9 -10.06 -38.77 -34.04
CA LEU A 9 -9.81 -37.53 -34.77
C LEU A 9 -11.17 -36.88 -35.08
N ALA A 10 -11.43 -35.68 -34.55
CA ALA A 10 -12.41 -34.70 -35.05
C ALA A 10 -12.24 -33.44 -34.18
N ALA A 11 -12.13 -32.20 -34.65
CA ALA A 11 -12.16 -31.64 -35.98
C ALA A 11 -11.38 -30.32 -35.94
N LEU A 12 -10.46 -30.19 -36.89
CA LEU A 12 -9.69 -28.99 -37.17
C LEU A 12 -10.49 -28.13 -38.17
N SER A 13 -11.49 -27.38 -37.70
CA SER A 13 -12.24 -26.42 -38.54
C SER A 13 -12.84 -25.31 -37.68
N GLY A 14 -12.15 -24.18 -37.56
CA GLY A 14 -12.64 -23.01 -36.83
C GLY A 14 -11.74 -21.80 -36.95
N LEU A 15 -11.20 -21.58 -38.14
CA LEU A 15 -10.51 -20.34 -38.52
C LEU A 15 -11.60 -19.31 -38.92
N ILE A 16 -11.33 -18.04 -38.61
CA ILE A 16 -12.04 -16.81 -39.02
C ILE A 16 -13.02 -16.26 -37.99
N ALA A 17 -12.50 -15.42 -37.08
CA ALA A 17 -12.93 -14.03 -36.94
C ALA A 17 -11.93 -13.29 -36.04
N LEU A 18 -10.70 -13.09 -36.55
CA LEU A 18 -9.80 -12.06 -36.03
C LEU A 18 -10.39 -10.70 -36.43
N GLY A 19 -11.46 -10.30 -35.76
CA GLY A 19 -11.94 -8.94 -35.79
C GLY A 19 -10.84 -8.08 -35.21
N ALA A 20 -10.16 -7.32 -36.07
CA ALA A 20 -9.21 -6.32 -35.63
C ALA A 20 -9.92 -5.42 -34.60
N PRO A 21 -9.35 -5.21 -33.40
CA PRO A 21 -9.95 -4.30 -32.45
C PRO A 21 -10.10 -2.92 -33.13
N PRO A 22 -11.25 -2.25 -32.99
CA PRO A 22 -11.42 -0.92 -33.55
C PRO A 22 -10.35 -0.01 -32.96
N ALA A 23 -9.43 0.43 -33.82
CA ALA A 23 -8.48 1.48 -33.49
C ALA A 23 -9.30 2.73 -33.18
N ARG A 24 -9.47 3.00 -31.88
CA ARG A 24 -10.02 4.27 -31.41
C ARG A 24 -8.95 5.30 -31.75
N ALA A 25 -9.17 6.06 -32.82
CA ALA A 25 -8.41 7.27 -33.10
C ALA A 25 -8.45 8.12 -31.83
N GLN A 26 -7.29 8.27 -31.19
CA GLN A 26 -7.13 9.25 -30.12
C GLN A 26 -7.30 10.60 -30.81
N PHE A 27 -8.43 11.24 -30.58
CA PHE A 27 -8.61 12.64 -30.92
C PHE A 27 -7.53 13.40 -30.15
N GLU A 28 -6.58 13.94 -30.90
CA GLU A 28 -5.55 14.84 -30.42
C GLU A 28 -6.31 16.08 -29.94
N ILE A 29 -6.66 16.10 -28.65
CA ILE A 29 -7.17 17.29 -28.01
C ILE A 29 -5.98 18.24 -28.02
N ASP A 30 -5.98 19.16 -28.97
CA ASP A 30 -5.14 20.36 -28.91
C ASP A 30 -5.33 20.90 -27.49
N PRO A 31 -4.27 20.94 -26.66
CA PRO A 31 -4.41 21.43 -25.31
C PRO A 31 -4.86 22.88 -25.42
N ASP A 32 -6.17 23.08 -25.27
CA ASP A 32 -6.80 24.39 -25.19
C ASP A 32 -5.88 25.23 -24.32
N HIS A 33 -5.33 26.27 -24.93
CA HIS A 33 -4.46 27.22 -24.27
C HIS A 33 -5.34 27.90 -23.21
N PHE A 34 -5.44 27.28 -22.04
CA PHE A 34 -6.00 27.92 -20.88
C PHE A 34 -5.05 29.07 -20.58
N GLU A 35 -5.47 30.28 -20.95
CA GLU A 35 -4.91 31.51 -20.42
C GLU A 35 -5.02 31.40 -18.91
N THR A 36 -3.95 30.94 -18.26
CA THR A 36 -3.87 30.93 -16.82
C THR A 36 -4.07 32.36 -16.38
N PRO A 37 -5.15 32.69 -15.63
CA PRO A 37 -5.32 34.04 -15.12
C PRO A 37 -4.05 34.38 -14.36
N ASN A 38 -3.51 35.57 -14.63
CA ASN A 38 -2.30 36.13 -14.06
C ASN A 38 -2.42 36.13 -12.52
N MET A 39 -2.17 34.97 -11.91
CA MET A 39 -2.17 34.83 -10.47
C MET A 39 -0.90 35.49 -10.01
N GLU A 40 -1.06 36.62 -9.34
CA GLU A 40 -0.02 37.25 -8.56
C GLU A 40 0.80 36.17 -7.84
N PRO A 41 2.13 36.17 -7.96
CA PRO A 41 2.96 35.14 -7.38
C PRO A 41 2.69 35.11 -5.89
N PHE A 42 1.99 34.06 -5.44
CA PHE A 42 1.69 33.83 -4.03
C PHE A 42 2.97 34.06 -3.26
N GLY A 43 2.95 35.09 -2.39
CA GLY A 43 4.12 35.56 -1.67
C GLY A 43 4.86 34.36 -1.11
N LYS A 44 6.13 34.20 -1.52
CA LYS A 44 6.99 33.08 -1.16
C LYS A 44 6.83 32.80 0.33
N VAL A 45 6.02 31.81 0.68
CA VAL A 45 5.91 31.34 2.04
C VAL A 45 7.32 30.90 2.39
N LYS A 46 7.96 31.62 3.30
CA LYS A 46 9.24 31.25 3.89
C LYS A 46 9.05 29.85 4.46
N THR A 47 9.37 28.86 3.64
CA THR A 47 9.38 27.47 4.05
C THR A 47 10.63 27.38 4.89
N ASP A 48 10.48 27.43 6.22
CA ASP A 48 11.60 27.29 7.13
C ASP A 48 12.37 26.01 6.76
N PRO A 49 13.61 26.12 6.26
CA PRO A 49 14.41 24.94 5.90
C PRO A 49 14.89 24.17 7.14
N SER A 50 14.49 24.60 8.35
CA SER A 50 14.95 24.06 9.62
C SER A 50 14.07 22.95 10.21
N SER A 51 12.96 22.58 9.57
CA SER A 51 12.34 21.30 9.91
C SER A 51 13.23 20.20 9.30
N ASN A 52 14.32 19.91 10.00
CA ASN A 52 15.06 18.66 9.91
C ASN A 52 14.05 17.58 10.26
N VAL A 53 13.26 17.20 9.26
CA VAL A 53 12.35 16.09 9.33
C VAL A 53 13.25 14.87 9.42
N GLY A 54 13.59 14.52 10.66
CA GLY A 54 14.50 13.43 10.97
C GLY A 54 14.04 12.18 10.22
N THR A 55 15.01 11.47 9.64
CA THR A 55 14.74 10.16 9.07
C THR A 55 14.25 9.26 10.20
N ILE A 56 13.01 8.78 10.11
CA ILE A 56 12.46 7.87 11.12
C ILE A 56 12.72 6.45 10.65
N ARG A 57 13.29 5.65 11.55
CA ARG A 57 13.45 4.21 11.36
C ARG A 57 12.78 3.51 12.52
N TYR A 58 11.89 2.59 12.23
CA TYR A 58 11.15 1.84 13.23
C TYR A 58 11.20 0.35 12.88
N ASP A 59 11.32 -0.49 13.90
CA ASP A 59 11.31 -1.94 13.79
C ASP A 59 10.37 -2.50 14.86
N GLY A 60 9.36 -3.26 14.45
CA GLY A 60 8.35 -3.82 15.33
C GLY A 60 8.00 -5.26 14.98
N LYS A 61 7.36 -5.95 15.92
CA LYS A 61 6.84 -7.31 15.74
C LYS A 61 5.35 -7.35 16.02
N PHE A 62 4.65 -8.20 15.28
CA PHE A 62 3.22 -8.45 15.47
C PHE A 62 2.85 -9.88 15.09
N ARG A 63 1.61 -10.25 15.43
CA ARG A 63 1.02 -11.54 15.09
C ARG A 63 -0.30 -11.33 14.38
N LEU A 64 -0.45 -11.97 13.23
CA LEU A 64 -1.72 -12.05 12.50
C LEU A 64 -2.49 -13.29 12.95
N ALA A 65 -3.72 -13.11 13.42
CA ALA A 65 -4.63 -14.19 13.77
C ALA A 65 -5.30 -14.81 12.53
N HIS A 66 -5.48 -14.02 11.48
CA HIS A 66 -6.19 -14.38 10.24
C HIS A 66 -5.39 -13.99 9.00
N THR A 67 -5.84 -14.47 7.86
CA THR A 67 -5.31 -14.04 6.56
C THR A 67 -5.69 -12.57 6.31
N VAL A 68 -4.71 -11.75 5.93
CA VAL A 68 -4.89 -10.31 5.66
C VAL A 68 -4.37 -9.96 4.26
N GLN A 69 -5.15 -9.26 3.46
CA GLN A 69 -4.72 -8.74 2.17
C GLN A 69 -3.87 -7.48 2.35
N CYS A 70 -2.76 -7.38 1.62
CA CYS A 70 -1.85 -6.26 1.66
C CYS A 70 -1.22 -6.05 0.28
N ASN A 71 -1.53 -4.91 -0.36
CA ASN A 71 -1.00 -4.53 -1.67
C ASN A 71 -1.10 -5.68 -2.72
N GLY A 72 -2.29 -6.26 -2.86
CA GLY A 72 -2.57 -7.38 -3.77
C GLY A 72 -2.00 -8.74 -3.33
N LYS A 73 -1.34 -8.83 -2.16
CA LYS A 73 -0.77 -10.07 -1.63
C LYS A 73 -1.50 -10.54 -0.38
N SER A 74 -1.66 -11.85 -0.24
CA SER A 74 -2.29 -12.46 0.92
C SER A 74 -1.25 -12.80 2.00
N LEU A 75 -1.32 -12.13 3.14
CA LEU A 75 -0.51 -12.40 4.33
C LEU A 75 -1.18 -13.49 5.16
N ARG A 76 -0.54 -14.65 5.28
CA ARG A 76 -1.06 -15.77 6.06
C ARG A 76 -0.99 -15.48 7.58
N PRO A 77 -1.82 -16.13 8.41
CA PRO A 77 -1.68 -16.06 9.87
C PRO A 77 -0.25 -16.44 10.31
N GLY A 78 0.28 -15.78 11.33
CA GLY A 78 1.64 -16.02 11.82
C GLY A 78 2.30 -14.81 12.49
N ARG A 79 3.58 -14.96 12.83
CA ARG A 79 4.41 -13.88 13.40
C ARG A 79 5.12 -13.15 12.26
N TYR A 80 5.15 -11.83 12.34
CA TYR A 80 5.78 -10.95 11.37
C TYR A 80 6.65 -9.93 12.10
N SER A 81 7.68 -9.46 11.42
CA SER A 81 8.32 -8.20 11.75
C SER A 81 8.01 -7.15 10.69
N VAL A 82 7.93 -5.90 11.11
CA VAL A 82 7.79 -4.74 10.23
C VAL A 82 8.97 -3.81 10.45
N SER A 83 9.58 -3.36 9.37
CA SER A 83 10.53 -2.24 9.40
C SER A 83 9.96 -1.09 8.60
N LEU A 84 9.89 0.10 9.19
CA LEU A 84 9.43 1.32 8.54
C LEU A 84 10.61 2.27 8.38
N ARG A 85 10.78 2.81 7.17
CA ARG A 85 11.75 3.86 6.87
C ARG A 85 11.02 5.06 6.29
N TYR A 86 11.19 6.21 6.91
CA TYR A 86 10.61 7.48 6.46
C TYR A 86 11.72 8.50 6.21
N ASN A 87 11.68 9.17 5.06
CA ASN A 87 12.69 10.12 4.61
C ASN A 87 12.19 11.57 4.55
N GLY A 88 11.07 11.88 5.19
CA GLY A 88 10.47 13.21 5.19
C GLY A 88 9.38 13.44 4.16
N LYS A 89 9.35 12.68 3.07
CA LYS A 89 8.29 12.78 2.05
C LYS A 89 7.53 11.48 1.87
N VAL A 90 8.26 10.37 1.88
CA VAL A 90 7.73 9.04 1.60
C VAL A 90 8.15 8.11 2.74
N ALA A 91 7.29 7.15 3.06
CA ALA A 91 7.73 6.01 3.85
C ALA A 91 7.64 4.72 3.06
N ARG A 92 8.47 3.78 3.47
CA ARG A 92 8.49 2.41 2.97
C ARG A 92 8.41 1.50 4.18
N ALA A 93 7.37 0.68 4.23
CA ALA A 93 7.28 -0.42 5.16
C ALA A 93 7.78 -1.70 4.49
N THR A 94 8.37 -2.57 5.26
CA THR A 94 8.79 -3.90 4.82
C THR A 94 8.32 -4.89 5.87
N LEU A 95 7.50 -5.86 5.45
CA LEU A 95 7.06 -6.95 6.30
C LEU A 95 7.94 -8.17 6.04
N ASN A 96 8.43 -8.80 7.10
CA ASN A 96 9.23 -10.01 7.01
C ASN A 96 8.58 -11.15 7.80
N ARG A 97 8.65 -12.35 7.22
CA ARG A 97 8.25 -13.60 7.86
C ARG A 97 9.07 -14.75 7.27
N ASP A 98 9.70 -15.56 8.12
CA ASP A 98 10.34 -16.82 7.74
C ASP A 98 11.26 -16.70 6.50
N GLY A 99 12.00 -15.60 6.37
CA GLY A 99 12.87 -15.30 5.22
C GLY A 99 12.17 -14.70 3.99
N GLN A 100 10.84 -14.61 4.00
CA GLN A 100 10.06 -13.91 2.98
C GLN A 100 9.94 -12.41 3.34
N THR A 101 10.24 -11.56 2.35
CA THR A 101 10.18 -10.10 2.48
C THR A 101 9.12 -9.51 1.55
N ILE A 102 8.28 -8.62 2.08
CA ILE A 102 7.21 -7.94 1.34
C ILE A 102 7.37 -6.42 1.52
N GLY A 103 7.74 -5.74 0.44
CA GLY A 103 7.85 -4.27 0.42
C GLY A 103 6.49 -3.61 0.19
N ILE A 104 6.22 -2.55 0.95
CA ILE A 104 4.99 -1.79 0.93
C ILE A 104 5.33 -0.30 0.83
N GLY A 105 4.83 0.35 -0.22
CA GLY A 105 4.83 1.81 -0.32
C GLY A 105 3.55 2.40 0.27
N GLY A 106 3.63 3.65 0.72
CA GLY A 106 2.48 4.33 1.30
C GLY A 106 2.75 5.80 1.57
N VAL A 107 1.67 6.54 1.88
CA VAL A 107 1.72 7.96 2.19
C VAL A 107 1.74 8.14 3.70
N VAL A 108 2.58 9.05 4.18
CA VAL A 108 2.70 9.35 5.61
C VAL A 108 1.87 10.57 5.94
N HIS A 109 0.96 10.39 6.89
CA HIS A 109 0.23 11.47 7.52
C HIS A 109 0.84 11.73 8.89
N ARG A 110 1.22 12.98 9.13
CA ARG A 110 1.78 13.41 10.42
C ARG A 110 0.66 13.96 11.28
N HIS A 111 0.59 13.49 12.51
CA HIS A 111 -0.35 14.03 13.48
C HIS A 111 0.41 14.86 14.52
N ALA A 112 0.01 16.12 14.69
CA ALA A 112 0.63 17.04 15.64
C ALA A 112 0.45 16.58 17.11
N HIS A 113 -0.65 15.87 17.40
CA HIS A 113 -1.06 15.59 18.77
C HIS A 113 -1.73 14.22 18.93
N ARG A 114 -1.02 13.15 18.55
CA ARG A 114 -1.50 11.79 18.80
C ARG A 114 -0.64 11.10 19.84
N GLN A 115 -1.28 10.71 20.94
CA GLN A 115 -0.73 9.82 21.96
C GLN A 115 -1.40 8.47 21.76
N GLY A 116 -0.83 7.64 20.88
CA GLY A 116 -1.37 6.33 20.55
C GLY A 116 -0.28 5.27 20.58
N ASN A 117 -0.63 4.06 21.01
CA ASN A 117 0.27 2.91 20.94
C ASN A 117 0.52 2.52 19.48
N ASP A 118 1.74 2.09 19.19
CA ASP A 118 2.07 1.57 17.87
C ASP A 118 1.16 0.39 17.51
N ALA A 119 0.56 0.43 16.32
CA ALA A 119 -0.36 -0.60 15.88
C ALA A 119 -0.46 -0.73 14.37
N LEU A 120 -0.80 -1.93 13.90
CA LEU A 120 -1.33 -2.12 12.55
C LEU A 120 -2.84 -1.97 12.59
N LEU A 121 -3.37 -1.25 11.59
CA LEU A 121 -4.80 -1.17 11.34
C LEU A 121 -5.17 -2.12 10.22
N VAL A 122 -6.08 -3.04 10.54
CA VAL A 122 -6.65 -3.99 9.60
C VAL A 122 -8.14 -3.67 9.46
N GLU A 123 -8.56 -3.39 8.24
CA GLU A 123 -9.95 -3.11 7.93
C GLU A 123 -10.66 -4.40 7.51
N LEU A 124 -11.86 -4.62 8.02
CA LEU A 124 -12.74 -5.69 7.56
C LEU A 124 -13.65 -5.16 6.44
N GLN A 125 -13.43 -5.63 5.22
CA GLN A 125 -14.23 -5.32 4.04
C GLN A 125 -15.01 -6.57 3.61
N GLY A 126 -16.29 -6.65 3.99
CA GLY A 126 -17.09 -7.85 3.82
C GLY A 126 -16.52 -9.03 4.63
N THR A 127 -16.09 -10.09 3.94
CA THR A 127 -15.44 -11.26 4.55
C THR A 127 -13.91 -11.17 4.54
N THR A 128 -13.34 -10.15 3.90
CA THR A 128 -11.91 -10.03 3.68
C THR A 128 -11.32 -8.99 4.63
N ARG A 129 -10.17 -9.33 5.24
CA ARG A 129 -9.39 -8.37 6.03
C ARG A 129 -8.31 -7.76 5.14
N ARG A 130 -8.16 -6.44 5.15
CA ARG A 130 -7.12 -5.70 4.40
C ARG A 130 -6.29 -4.87 5.35
N LEU A 131 -4.97 -4.88 5.18
CA LEU A 131 -4.08 -4.00 5.93
C LEU A 131 -4.19 -2.58 5.35
N SER A 132 -4.71 -1.64 6.16
CA SER A 132 -5.01 -0.27 5.72
C SER A 132 -3.97 0.75 6.18
N ALA A 133 -3.44 0.60 7.41
CA ALA A 133 -2.42 1.52 7.92
C ALA A 133 -1.47 0.87 8.93
N ILE A 134 -0.29 1.49 9.09
CA ILE A 134 0.65 1.23 10.17
C ILE A 134 0.80 2.53 10.95
N GLN A 135 0.40 2.52 12.22
CA GLN A 135 0.55 3.65 13.15
C GLN A 135 1.81 3.43 13.98
N VAL A 136 2.74 4.38 13.92
CA VAL A 136 3.97 4.38 14.70
C VAL A 136 4.18 5.78 15.28
N ALA A 137 4.20 5.88 16.60
CA ALA A 137 4.34 7.13 17.34
C ALA A 137 3.36 8.22 16.84
N LYS A 138 3.87 9.23 16.13
CA LYS A 138 3.11 10.36 15.57
C LYS A 138 2.90 10.26 14.05
N LEU A 139 3.19 9.10 13.46
CA LEU A 139 3.08 8.83 12.03
C LEU A 139 1.99 7.80 11.75
N ASP A 140 1.10 8.16 10.85
CA ASP A 140 0.15 7.25 10.23
C ASP A 140 0.65 6.93 8.82
N PHE A 141 1.21 5.73 8.65
CA PHE A 141 1.59 5.22 7.34
C PHE A 141 0.38 4.53 6.70
N VAL A 142 -0.27 5.23 5.78
CA VAL A 142 -1.44 4.71 5.08
C VAL A 142 -0.99 3.90 3.87
N LEU A 143 -1.40 2.64 3.85
CA LEU A 143 -1.11 1.71 2.76
C LEU A 143 -2.15 1.91 1.69
N ASP A 144 -1.68 2.22 0.47
CA ASP A 144 -2.52 2.30 -0.71
C ASP A 144 -3.70 3.27 -0.47
N PRO A 145 -3.46 4.60 -0.54
CA PRO A 145 -4.53 5.58 -0.44
C PRO A 145 -5.40 5.42 -1.68
N GLU A 146 -6.28 4.42 -1.66
CA GLU A 146 -7.28 4.26 -2.69
C GLU A 146 -8.02 5.59 -2.70
N PRO A 147 -8.07 6.30 -3.83
CA PRO A 147 -8.72 7.59 -3.89
C PRO A 147 -10.15 7.34 -3.43
N GLN A 148 -10.57 8.02 -2.35
CA GLN A 148 -11.92 7.93 -1.77
C GLN A 148 -13.03 8.34 -2.77
N ILE A 149 -12.73 8.44 -4.06
CA ILE A 149 -13.61 8.65 -5.19
C ILE A 149 -14.31 7.32 -5.53
N LYS A 150 -14.94 6.72 -4.53
CA LYS A 150 -16.19 6.02 -4.77
C LYS A 150 -17.14 6.60 -3.76
N ASN A 151 -18.11 7.34 -4.26
CA ASN A 151 -19.30 7.76 -3.56
C ASN A 151 -20.01 6.49 -3.03
N SER A 152 -19.50 5.92 -1.94
CA SER A 152 -20.19 4.88 -1.19
C SER A 152 -21.28 5.62 -0.42
N THR A 153 -22.34 5.95 -1.15
CA THR A 153 -23.61 6.41 -0.61
C THR A 153 -24.00 5.36 0.45
N HIS A 154 -23.86 5.69 1.74
CA HIS A 154 -24.37 4.89 2.86
C HIS A 154 -23.66 3.56 3.22
N GLY A 155 -22.36 3.40 2.96
CA GLY A 155 -21.61 2.30 3.60
C GLY A 155 -21.27 2.65 5.06
N GLU A 156 -21.70 1.85 6.04
CA GLU A 156 -21.19 2.01 7.41
C GLU A 156 -19.66 1.92 7.41
N PRO A 157 -18.97 2.75 8.22
CA PRO A 157 -17.52 2.71 8.30
C PRO A 157 -17.05 1.29 8.65
N GLY A 158 -16.17 0.74 7.81
CA GLY A 158 -15.67 -0.62 7.96
C GLY A 158 -15.12 -0.84 9.37
N ARG A 159 -15.36 -2.04 9.93
CA ARG A 159 -14.87 -2.38 11.26
C ARG A 159 -13.34 -2.43 11.22
N LEU A 160 -12.70 -1.50 11.93
CA LEU A 160 -11.25 -1.44 12.07
C LEU A 160 -10.80 -2.32 13.25
N GLU A 161 -9.92 -3.27 12.96
CA GLU A 161 -9.22 -4.10 13.92
C GLU A 161 -7.81 -3.51 14.15
N ARG A 162 -7.46 -3.30 15.42
CA ARG A 162 -6.16 -2.76 15.82
C ARG A 162 -5.28 -3.87 16.37
N LEU A 163 -4.16 -4.12 15.72
CA LEU A 163 -3.18 -5.12 16.15
C LEU A 163 -1.99 -4.42 16.79
N PRO A 164 -1.65 -4.70 18.07
CA PRO A 164 -0.56 -4.02 18.74
C PRO A 164 0.77 -4.38 18.09
N LEU A 165 1.60 -3.35 17.87
CA LEU A 165 3.00 -3.54 17.52
C LEU A 165 3.80 -3.60 18.82
N THR A 166 4.56 -4.68 18.97
CA THR A 166 5.55 -4.80 20.04
C THR A 166 6.87 -4.29 19.49
N GLU A 167 7.37 -3.20 20.06
CA GLU A 167 8.64 -2.62 19.69
C GLU A 167 9.75 -3.64 19.98
N THR A 168 10.60 -3.89 18.99
CA THR A 168 11.87 -4.55 19.28
C THR A 168 12.80 -3.50 19.83
N VAL A 169 13.09 -3.60 21.14
CA VAL A 169 14.17 -2.83 21.78
C VAL A 169 15.39 -2.95 20.88
N ARG A 170 15.79 -1.84 20.25
CA ARG A 170 17.06 -1.80 19.53
C ARG A 170 18.15 -1.94 20.57
N GLU A 171 18.95 -2.99 20.42
CA GLU A 171 20.21 -3.08 21.11
C GLU A 171 21.02 -1.81 20.77
N PRO A 172 21.53 -1.07 21.76
CA PRO A 172 22.25 0.17 21.53
C PRO A 172 23.36 -0.07 20.51
N GLN A 173 23.30 0.60 19.36
CA GLN A 173 24.41 0.56 18.42
C GLN A 173 25.63 1.11 19.13
N ALA A 174 26.67 0.30 19.24
CA ALA A 174 27.96 0.72 19.78
C ALA A 174 28.41 2.00 19.04
N PRO A 175 28.95 3.00 19.77
CA PRO A 175 29.38 4.24 19.15
C PRO A 175 30.39 3.95 18.03
N PRO A 176 30.36 4.72 16.93
CA PRO A 176 31.34 4.57 15.88
C PRO A 176 32.74 4.73 16.49
N LYS A 177 33.60 3.74 16.27
CA LYS A 177 35.02 3.84 16.63
C LYS A 177 35.59 4.99 15.80
N SER A 178 36.16 5.98 16.49
CA SER A 178 36.90 7.10 15.89
C SER A 178 38.25 6.64 15.35
#